data_AF-A0A370EMD7-F1
#
_entry.id   AF-A0A370EMD7-F1
#
_cell.length_a   1.000
_cell.length_b   1.000
_cell.length_c   1.000
_cell.angle_alpha   90.00
_cell.angle_beta   90.00
_cell.angle_gamma   90.00
#
_symmetry.space_group_name_H-M   'P 1'
#
loop_
_entity.id
_entity.type
_entity.pdbx_description
1 polymer ?
#
loop_
_entity_poly.entity_id
_entity_poly.type
_entity_poly.pdbx_seq_one_letter_code
_entity_poly.pdbx_strand_id
1 'polypeptide(L)'
;MGTNTILKRMAADGKFLEKLVNIVEEVYRSSPGTEILRNYKITNVDGAKREFDLIITSQINGYTITIAIECKQYSKKVSVDKIEAFYGKCQGIPQIDKKIFVAENGFQQGALDTAKRCGIELYTFAEIGQRLRETLQVNRVKPVFKRFEILSVGCECDGELPEIPLEDVTVFHSVNGRDTYNYYELLIETARPEAAILNYTALFNHFKDHQTSQKVNFKALLTGIYFIYNDTRIYVRQIECNAVIDIELSDMHLIENTYMAVNQDEPKATTLSFDLDNKVTGSIVMDKDEKLHFFDTTGNEINKLEVMLEYDTASGQFKKPARP
;
A
#
# COMPACT_ATOMS: atom_id res chain seq x y z
N MET A 1 11.18 -18.93 -4.58
CA MET A 1 11.58 -17.87 -5.54
C MET A 1 11.28 -16.45 -5.00
N GLY A 2 11.40 -16.20 -3.68
CA GLY A 2 10.54 -15.20 -3.02
C GLY A 2 11.16 -13.84 -2.58
N THR A 3 12.44 -13.77 -2.22
CA THR A 3 13.05 -12.56 -1.61
C THR A 3 13.81 -11.71 -2.64
N ASN A 4 14.66 -12.37 -3.43
CA ASN A 4 15.64 -11.70 -4.29
C ASN A 4 15.00 -10.98 -5.49
N THR A 5 13.77 -11.35 -5.89
CA THR A 5 13.05 -10.76 -7.03
C THR A 5 12.28 -9.49 -6.64
N ILE A 6 11.72 -9.44 -5.42
CA ILE A 6 10.98 -8.28 -4.90
C ILE A 6 11.96 -7.17 -4.49
N LEU A 7 13.02 -7.52 -3.75
CA LEU A 7 14.12 -6.60 -3.45
C LEU A 7 14.74 -6.05 -4.74
N LYS A 8 15.03 -6.91 -5.73
CA LYS A 8 15.51 -6.45 -7.04
C LYS A 8 14.54 -5.51 -7.74
N ARG A 9 13.23 -5.63 -7.53
CA ARG A 9 12.24 -4.76 -8.16
C ARG A 9 12.10 -3.43 -7.42
N MET A 10 11.92 -3.48 -6.10
CA MET A 10 11.78 -2.28 -5.28
C MET A 10 13.07 -1.45 -5.35
N ALA A 11 14.25 -2.10 -5.31
CA ALA A 11 15.57 -1.47 -5.44
C ALA A 11 16.07 -1.30 -6.90
N ALA A 12 15.26 -1.63 -7.91
CA ALA A 12 15.73 -1.75 -9.30
C ALA A 12 16.35 -0.46 -9.87
N ASP A 13 15.99 0.70 -9.31
CA ASP A 13 16.39 2.01 -9.81
C ASP A 13 17.21 2.83 -8.79
N GLY A 14 17.60 2.26 -7.65
CA GLY A 14 18.32 2.97 -6.58
C GLY A 14 17.47 4.02 -5.83
N LYS A 15 16.22 4.23 -6.24
CA LYS A 15 15.31 5.21 -5.62
C LYS A 15 14.59 4.68 -4.40
N PHE A 16 14.68 3.38 -4.15
CA PHE A 16 14.07 2.79 -2.95
C PHE A 16 14.61 3.44 -1.69
N LEU A 17 15.93 3.56 -1.58
CA LEU A 17 16.57 4.22 -0.45
C LEU A 17 16.11 5.70 -0.34
N GLU A 18 16.13 6.44 -1.45
CA GLU A 18 15.68 7.84 -1.47
C GLU A 18 14.22 7.98 -1.00
N LYS A 19 13.36 7.04 -1.41
CA LYS A 19 11.95 6.97 -1.03
C LYS A 19 11.79 6.69 0.46
N LEU A 20 12.56 5.74 1.00
CA LEU A 20 12.55 5.41 2.42
C LEU A 20 13.07 6.55 3.30
N VAL A 21 14.14 7.21 2.88
CA VAL A 21 14.63 8.40 3.58
C VAL A 21 13.56 9.50 3.53
N ASN A 22 12.94 9.75 2.37
CA ASN A 22 11.89 10.76 2.26
C ASN A 22 10.71 10.49 3.21
N ILE A 23 10.15 9.26 3.25
CA ILE A 23 9.03 8.96 4.14
C ILE A 23 9.38 9.16 5.61
N VAL A 24 10.63 8.87 6.02
CA VAL A 24 11.06 9.11 7.39
C VAL A 24 11.18 10.61 7.68
N GLU A 25 11.76 11.39 6.78
CA GLU A 25 11.83 12.85 6.96
C GLU A 25 10.44 13.50 6.97
N GLU A 26 9.48 12.97 6.19
CA GLU A 26 8.06 13.38 6.23
C GLU A 26 7.40 13.06 7.57
N VAL A 27 7.70 11.92 8.20
CA VAL A 27 7.23 11.59 9.55
C VAL A 27 7.73 12.60 10.58
N TYR A 28 9.00 13.02 10.45
CA TYR A 28 9.64 13.96 11.36
C TYR A 28 9.42 15.43 10.99
N ARG A 29 8.53 15.74 10.04
CA ARG A 29 8.21 17.13 9.67
C ARG A 29 7.69 17.87 10.90
N SER A 30 8.53 18.75 11.45
CA SER A 30 8.33 19.38 12.75
C SER A 30 7.62 20.73 12.68
N SER A 31 7.51 21.34 11.50
CA SER A 31 6.84 22.62 11.32
C SER A 31 6.05 22.70 10.01
N PRO A 32 4.96 23.49 9.95
CA PRO A 32 4.23 23.76 8.70
C PRO A 32 5.08 24.45 7.63
N GLY A 33 6.16 25.14 8.02
CA GLY A 33 7.08 25.82 7.10
C GLY A 33 8.24 24.96 6.62
N THR A 34 8.23 23.65 6.95
CA THR A 34 9.25 22.70 6.48
C THR A 34 8.83 22.08 5.16
N GLU A 35 9.59 22.33 4.10
CA GLU A 35 9.40 21.70 2.80
C GLU A 35 10.44 20.59 2.60
N ILE A 36 10.02 19.47 2.04
CA ILE A 36 10.89 18.34 1.71
C ILE A 36 10.73 18.09 0.21
N LEU A 37 11.79 18.36 -0.55
CA LEU A 37 11.80 18.35 -2.01
C LEU A 37 12.67 17.20 -2.51
N ARG A 38 12.11 16.38 -3.40
CA ARG A 38 12.81 15.23 -4.03
C ARG A 38 13.40 15.60 -5.38
N ASN A 39 14.54 15.02 -5.75
CA ASN A 39 15.20 15.22 -7.05
C ASN A 39 15.33 16.71 -7.41
N TYR A 40 15.64 17.52 -6.40
CA TYR A 40 15.56 18.97 -6.51
C TYR A 40 16.85 19.55 -7.09
N LYS A 41 16.73 20.44 -8.07
CA LYS A 41 17.88 21.07 -8.73
C LYS A 41 18.13 22.46 -8.17
N ILE A 42 19.33 22.65 -7.62
CA ILE A 42 19.82 23.95 -7.17
C ILE A 42 20.90 24.44 -8.14
N THR A 43 20.80 25.70 -8.55
CA THR A 43 21.85 26.36 -9.35
C THR A 43 23.03 26.69 -8.45
N ASN A 44 24.23 26.23 -8.82
CA ASN A 44 25.46 26.54 -8.12
C ASN A 44 26.00 27.93 -8.52
N VAL A 45 27.08 28.38 -7.85
CA VAL A 45 27.74 29.67 -8.13
C VAL A 45 28.24 29.83 -9.57
N ASP A 46 28.48 28.72 -10.28
CA ASP A 46 28.92 28.71 -11.68
C ASP A 46 27.74 28.71 -12.68
N GLY A 47 26.50 28.77 -12.19
CA GLY A 47 25.29 28.71 -13.02
C GLY A 47 24.85 27.31 -13.44
N ALA A 48 25.55 26.26 -13.02
CA ALA A 48 25.21 24.87 -13.31
C ALA A 48 24.13 24.34 -12.34
N LYS A 49 23.13 23.64 -12.87
CA LYS A 49 22.10 22.96 -12.05
C LYS A 49 22.64 21.66 -11.46
N ARG A 50 22.61 21.53 -10.14
CA ARG A 50 23.00 20.32 -9.40
C ARG A 50 21.76 19.73 -8.76
N GLU A 51 21.44 18.49 -9.12
CA GLU A 51 20.30 17.73 -8.57
C GLU A 51 20.69 17.08 -7.25
N PHE A 52 19.83 17.14 -6.23
CA PHE A 52 19.99 16.46 -4.95
C PHE A 52 18.81 15.52 -4.73
N ASP A 53 19.08 14.37 -4.09
CA ASP A 53 18.07 13.35 -3.85
C ASP A 53 16.97 13.92 -2.93
N LEU A 54 17.37 14.62 -1.85
CA LEU A 54 16.46 15.44 -1.04
C LEU A 54 17.07 16.81 -0.69
N ILE A 55 16.21 17.81 -0.69
CA ILE A 55 16.44 19.11 -0.06
C ILE A 55 15.34 19.33 0.97
N ILE A 56 15.72 19.63 2.20
CA ILE A 56 14.80 20.08 3.24
C ILE A 56 15.06 21.55 3.48
N THR A 57 14.02 22.38 3.37
CA THR A 57 14.08 23.78 3.78
C THR A 57 13.16 23.99 4.97
N SER A 58 13.55 24.83 5.92
CA SER A 58 12.70 25.20 7.04
C SER A 58 12.98 26.63 7.47
N GLN A 59 11.94 27.31 7.96
CA GLN A 59 12.07 28.65 8.52
C GLN A 59 12.23 28.57 10.04
N ILE A 60 13.29 29.18 10.58
CA ILE A 60 13.54 29.29 12.02
C ILE A 60 13.78 30.76 12.33
N ASN A 61 12.88 31.40 13.10
CA ASN A 61 12.97 32.83 13.46
C ASN A 61 13.18 33.77 12.24
N GLY A 62 12.62 33.44 11.08
CA GLY A 62 12.77 34.21 9.84
C GLY A 62 14.02 33.87 9.00
N TYR A 63 14.87 32.96 9.46
CA TYR A 63 16.01 32.45 8.71
C TYR A 63 15.65 31.15 8.00
N THR A 64 16.03 31.02 6.73
CA THR A 64 15.95 29.76 5.99
C THR A 64 17.15 28.88 6.29
N ILE A 65 16.87 27.67 6.75
CA ILE A 65 17.84 26.61 6.91
C ILE A 65 17.61 25.58 5.81
N THR A 66 18.67 25.22 5.09
CA THR A 66 18.64 24.21 4.02
C THR A 66 19.52 23.01 4.37
N ILE A 67 18.93 21.82 4.30
CA ILE A 67 19.60 20.54 4.48
C ILE A 67 19.63 19.82 3.14
N ALA A 68 20.83 19.46 2.67
CA ALA A 68 21.00 18.59 1.51
C ALA A 68 21.25 17.16 1.94
N ILE A 69 20.51 16.22 1.35
CA ILE A 69 20.67 14.79 1.59
C ILE A 69 20.99 14.09 0.27
N GLU A 70 22.04 13.27 0.30
CA GLU A 70 22.42 12.37 -0.79
C GLU A 70 22.29 10.93 -0.30
N CYS A 71 21.66 10.08 -1.11
CA CYS A 71 21.45 8.66 -0.87
C CYS A 71 22.32 7.83 -1.83
N LYS A 72 22.88 6.74 -1.32
CA LYS A 72 23.56 5.74 -2.15
C LYS A 72 23.19 4.31 -1.75
N GLN A 73 22.49 3.65 -2.68
CA GLN A 73 22.13 2.25 -2.59
C GLN A 73 23.13 1.40 -3.39
N TYR A 74 24.28 1.13 -2.78
CA TYR A 74 25.34 0.31 -3.39
C TYR A 74 25.50 -0.99 -2.63
N SER A 75 25.76 -2.10 -3.34
CA SER A 75 26.10 -3.39 -2.74
C SER A 75 27.41 -3.39 -1.95
N LYS A 76 28.24 -2.35 -2.11
CA LYS A 76 29.51 -2.16 -1.40
C LYS A 76 29.46 -0.87 -0.59
N LYS A 77 30.29 -0.82 0.47
CA LYS A 77 30.51 0.38 1.28
C LYS A 77 30.88 1.58 0.41
N VAL A 78 30.29 2.72 0.73
CA VAL A 78 30.57 4.01 0.08
C VAL A 78 32.02 4.42 0.31
N SER A 79 32.69 4.79 -0.78
CA SER A 79 34.09 5.17 -0.85
C SER A 79 34.31 6.67 -0.63
N VAL A 80 35.58 7.05 -0.41
CA VAL A 80 36.01 8.43 -0.12
C VAL A 80 35.59 9.40 -1.24
N ASP A 81 35.77 9.01 -2.50
CA ASP A 81 35.45 9.82 -3.69
C ASP A 81 34.00 10.28 -3.71
N LYS A 82 33.06 9.46 -3.20
CA LYS A 82 31.63 9.83 -3.14
C LYS A 82 31.35 10.90 -2.12
N ILE A 83 32.00 10.84 -0.96
CA ILE A 83 31.88 11.85 0.08
C ILE A 83 32.50 13.16 -0.39
N GLU A 84 33.69 13.11 -1.01
CA GLU A 84 34.36 14.29 -1.56
C GLU A 84 33.55 14.93 -2.69
N ALA A 85 32.98 14.12 -3.59
CA ALA A 85 32.14 14.61 -4.68
C ALA A 85 30.87 15.31 -4.14
N PHE A 86 30.21 14.74 -3.13
CA PHE A 86 29.05 15.36 -2.50
C PHE A 86 29.42 16.64 -1.75
N TYR A 87 30.55 16.64 -1.02
CA TYR A 87 31.06 17.84 -0.37
C TYR A 87 31.29 18.96 -1.39
N GLY A 88 32.05 18.68 -2.45
CA GLY A 88 32.34 19.65 -3.53
C GLY A 88 31.07 20.16 -4.22
N LYS A 89 30.09 19.28 -4.45
CA LYS A 89 28.76 19.64 -4.96
C LYS A 89 28.06 20.64 -4.05
N CYS A 90 28.12 20.44 -2.72
CA CYS A 90 27.52 21.37 -1.76
C CYS A 90 28.30 22.69 -1.62
N GLN A 91 29.63 22.67 -1.74
CA GLN A 91 30.46 23.89 -1.64
C GLN A 91 30.12 24.92 -2.73
N GLY A 92 29.69 24.47 -3.91
CA GLY A 92 29.21 25.36 -4.97
C GLY A 92 27.84 26.00 -4.69
N ILE A 93 27.18 25.70 -3.57
CA ILE A 93 25.82 26.13 -3.27
C ILE A 93 25.79 26.71 -1.84
N PRO A 94 26.02 28.03 -1.69
CA PRO A 94 26.17 28.69 -0.39
C PRO A 94 24.94 28.57 0.52
N GLN A 95 23.74 28.37 -0.03
CA GLN A 95 22.52 28.22 0.76
C GLN A 95 22.40 26.86 1.49
N ILE A 96 23.30 25.88 1.27
CA ILE A 96 23.25 24.59 1.97
C ILE A 96 23.98 24.68 3.32
N ASP A 97 23.19 24.72 4.40
CA ASP A 97 23.70 24.80 5.77
C ASP A 97 24.14 23.43 6.30
N LYS A 98 23.35 22.38 6.02
CA LYS A 98 23.59 21.02 6.55
C LYS A 98 23.71 20.00 5.43
N LYS A 99 24.58 19.02 5.63
CA LYS A 99 24.93 17.99 4.66
C LYS A 99 24.75 16.63 5.31
N ILE A 100 23.89 15.80 4.72
CA ILE A 100 23.62 14.44 5.17
C ILE A 100 23.92 13.49 4.01
N PHE A 101 24.59 12.38 4.32
CA PHE A 101 24.82 11.32 3.35
C PHE A 101 24.30 10.00 3.92
N VAL A 102 23.41 9.35 3.18
CA VAL A 102 22.78 8.10 3.57
C VAL A 102 23.28 6.96 2.69
N ALA A 103 23.69 5.85 3.30
CA ALA A 103 24.12 4.66 2.58
C ALA A 103 23.39 3.41 3.08
N GLU A 104 22.98 2.53 2.17
CA GLU A 104 22.38 1.25 2.57
C GLU A 104 23.41 0.34 3.27
N ASN A 105 24.59 0.18 2.67
CA ASN A 105 25.62 -0.77 3.12
C ASN A 105 26.81 -0.08 3.83
N GLY A 106 26.61 1.14 4.34
CA GLY A 106 27.60 1.89 5.12
C GLY A 106 28.80 2.42 4.33
N PHE A 107 29.89 2.70 5.03
CA PHE A 107 31.01 3.52 4.55
C PHE A 107 32.37 2.86 4.79
N GLN A 108 33.34 3.14 3.91
CA GLN A 108 34.75 2.79 4.13
C GLN A 108 35.37 3.67 5.22
N GLN A 109 36.43 3.21 5.89
CA GLN A 109 37.06 3.99 6.98
C GLN A 109 37.48 5.39 6.53
N GLY A 110 38.15 5.51 5.38
CA GLY A 110 38.54 6.81 4.86
C GLY A 110 37.34 7.72 4.56
N ALA A 111 36.18 7.15 4.19
CA ALA A 111 34.97 7.92 3.92
C ALA A 111 34.38 8.49 5.22
N LEU A 112 34.42 7.73 6.32
CA LEU A 112 34.05 8.19 7.66
C LEU A 112 34.94 9.38 8.08
N ASP A 113 36.26 9.24 7.94
CA ASP A 113 37.22 10.26 8.33
C ASP A 113 37.05 11.54 7.51
N THR A 114 36.83 11.40 6.19
CA THR A 114 36.57 12.52 5.30
C THR A 114 35.25 13.21 5.62
N ALA A 115 34.16 12.46 5.85
CA ALA A 115 32.86 13.05 6.20
C ALA A 115 32.95 13.90 7.47
N LYS A 116 33.67 13.41 8.50
CA LYS A 116 33.93 14.16 9.73
C LYS A 116 34.67 15.47 9.46
N ARG A 117 35.72 15.46 8.63
CA ARG A 117 36.47 16.68 8.25
C ARG A 117 35.60 17.66 7.44
N CYS A 118 34.72 17.14 6.60
CA CYS A 118 33.85 17.91 5.71
C CYS A 118 32.54 18.38 6.38
N GLY A 119 32.29 18.03 7.64
CA GLY A 119 31.05 18.35 8.34
C GLY A 119 29.81 17.68 7.72
N ILE A 120 29.97 16.48 7.17
CA ILE A 120 28.89 15.68 6.60
C ILE A 120 28.44 14.66 7.66
N GLU A 121 27.15 14.67 7.99
CA GLU A 121 26.56 13.63 8.81
C GLU A 121 26.28 12.38 7.99
N LEU A 122 26.62 11.23 8.56
CA LEU A 122 26.46 9.94 7.89
C LEU A 122 25.36 9.13 8.57
N TYR A 123 24.49 8.56 7.76
CA TYR A 123 23.46 7.64 8.20
C TYR A 123 23.54 6.34 7.40
N THR A 124 23.17 5.24 8.04
CA THR A 124 22.89 3.97 7.39
C THR A 124 21.41 3.69 7.36
N PHE A 125 20.95 3.07 6.28
CA PHE A 125 19.56 2.62 6.13
C PHE A 125 19.60 1.14 5.71
N ALA A 126 19.96 0.29 6.66
CA ALA A 126 20.32 -1.09 6.39
C ALA A 126 19.16 -2.04 6.72
N GLU A 127 19.07 -3.17 6.02
CA GLU A 127 18.13 -4.25 6.36
C GLU A 127 18.62 -4.99 7.62
N ILE A 128 18.46 -4.35 8.78
CA ILE A 128 18.92 -4.84 10.08
C ILE A 128 17.73 -4.79 11.04
N GLY A 129 17.48 -5.93 11.71
CA GLY A 129 16.42 -6.09 12.68
C GLY A 129 15.33 -7.07 12.23
N GLN A 130 14.65 -7.68 13.21
CA GLN A 130 13.39 -8.39 13.03
C GLN A 130 12.32 -7.86 14.01
N ARG A 131 12.65 -6.84 14.81
CA ARG A 131 11.85 -6.42 15.96
C ARG A 131 10.48 -5.94 15.51
N LEU A 132 10.42 -5.16 14.42
CA LEU A 132 9.16 -4.62 13.95
C LEU A 132 8.32 -5.70 13.25
N ARG A 133 8.95 -6.59 12.46
CA ARG A 133 8.27 -7.76 11.87
C ARG A 133 7.71 -8.73 12.92
N GLU A 134 8.42 -8.93 14.02
CA GLU A 134 7.96 -9.81 15.11
C GLU A 134 6.82 -9.17 15.93
N THR A 135 6.85 -7.84 16.06
CA THR A 135 5.83 -7.10 16.81
C THR A 135 4.55 -6.89 15.99
N LEU A 136 4.68 -6.64 14.68
CA LEU A 136 3.56 -6.38 13.78
C LEU A 136 3.31 -7.57 12.85
N GLN A 137 2.22 -8.29 13.11
CA GLN A 137 1.70 -9.29 12.18
C GLN A 137 1.00 -8.58 11.01
N VAL A 138 1.72 -8.45 9.90
CA VAL A 138 1.20 -7.87 8.66
C VAL A 138 0.81 -8.99 7.71
N ASN A 139 -0.50 -9.20 7.58
CA ASN A 139 -1.07 -10.21 6.71
C ASN A 139 -1.80 -9.56 5.55
N ARG A 140 -1.73 -10.22 4.40
CA ARG A 140 -2.56 -9.88 3.27
C ARG A 140 -3.93 -10.50 3.48
N VAL A 141 -4.96 -9.67 3.37
CA VAL A 141 -6.35 -10.10 3.36
C VAL A 141 -6.86 -10.15 1.92
N LYS A 142 -7.46 -11.27 1.51
CA LYS A 142 -8.04 -11.44 0.18
C LYS A 142 -9.43 -12.08 0.26
N PRO A 143 -10.49 -11.33 -0.07
CA PRO A 143 -11.80 -11.92 -0.32
C PRO A 143 -11.76 -12.78 -1.59
N VAL A 144 -12.22 -14.02 -1.50
CA VAL A 144 -12.26 -14.99 -2.60
C VAL A 144 -13.66 -15.54 -2.73
N PHE A 145 -14.34 -15.15 -3.80
CA PHE A 145 -15.64 -15.70 -4.17
C PHE A 145 -15.52 -17.22 -4.43
N LYS A 146 -16.44 -18.00 -3.84
CA LYS A 146 -16.49 -19.46 -4.01
C LYS A 146 -17.69 -19.91 -4.82
N ARG A 147 -18.90 -19.44 -4.50
CA ARG A 147 -20.16 -19.84 -5.16
C ARG A 147 -21.31 -18.92 -4.81
N PHE A 148 -22.42 -19.08 -5.54
CA PHE A 148 -23.73 -18.56 -5.14
C PHE A 148 -24.57 -19.65 -4.47
N GLU A 149 -25.37 -19.26 -3.50
CA GLU A 149 -26.43 -20.10 -2.90
C GLU A 149 -27.77 -19.41 -3.13
N ILE A 150 -28.59 -19.95 -4.04
CA ILE A 150 -29.91 -19.40 -4.37
C ILE A 150 -30.84 -19.57 -3.18
N LEU A 151 -31.53 -18.48 -2.81
CA LEU A 151 -32.53 -18.46 -1.74
C LEU A 151 -33.94 -18.44 -2.31
N SER A 152 -34.19 -17.62 -3.33
CA SER A 152 -35.47 -17.55 -4.01
C SER A 152 -35.33 -17.03 -5.44
N VAL A 153 -36.29 -17.41 -6.28
CA VAL A 153 -36.43 -16.90 -7.66
C VAL A 153 -37.82 -16.30 -7.78
N GLY A 154 -37.87 -15.00 -8.05
CA GLY A 154 -39.10 -14.27 -8.35
C GLY A 154 -39.43 -14.38 -9.82
N CYS A 155 -40.52 -15.07 -10.13
CA CYS A 155 -40.99 -15.34 -11.49
C CYS A 155 -42.37 -14.73 -11.75
N GLU A 156 -42.67 -14.52 -13.02
CA GLU A 156 -44.01 -14.20 -13.50
C GLU A 156 -44.30 -14.96 -14.81
N CYS A 157 -45.56 -15.27 -15.04
CA CYS A 157 -46.04 -15.87 -16.28
C CYS A 157 -47.50 -15.46 -16.51
N ASP A 158 -47.99 -15.68 -17.73
CA ASP A 158 -49.42 -15.55 -18.01
C ASP A 158 -50.17 -16.74 -17.41
N GLY A 159 -50.93 -16.51 -16.34
CA GLY A 159 -51.72 -17.54 -15.66
C GLY A 159 -51.13 -18.00 -14.31
N GLU A 160 -51.54 -19.18 -13.85
CA GLU A 160 -51.02 -19.75 -12.60
C GLU A 160 -49.62 -20.33 -12.80
N LEU A 161 -48.70 -19.99 -11.89
CA LEU A 161 -47.33 -20.50 -11.90
C LEU A 161 -47.33 -21.96 -11.44
N PRO A 162 -46.83 -22.92 -12.25
CA PRO A 162 -46.74 -24.31 -11.81
C PRO A 162 -45.68 -24.47 -10.72
N GLU A 163 -45.79 -25.55 -9.93
CA GLU A 163 -44.68 -25.98 -9.06
C GLU A 163 -43.53 -26.46 -9.95
N ILE A 164 -42.39 -25.76 -9.89
CA ILE A 164 -41.23 -26.01 -10.75
C ILE A 164 -40.06 -26.42 -9.87
N PRO A 165 -39.56 -27.67 -10.00
CA PRO A 165 -38.30 -28.06 -9.40
C PRO A 165 -37.16 -27.18 -9.95
N LEU A 166 -36.35 -26.58 -9.08
CA LEU A 166 -35.26 -25.70 -9.52
C LEU A 166 -34.24 -26.43 -10.41
N GLU A 167 -34.09 -27.74 -10.21
CA GLU A 167 -33.23 -28.61 -11.03
C GLU A 167 -33.67 -28.69 -12.51
N ASP A 168 -34.96 -28.45 -12.79
CA ASP A 168 -35.49 -28.41 -14.15
C ASP A 168 -35.17 -27.08 -14.86
N VAL A 169 -34.76 -26.05 -14.11
CA VAL A 169 -34.43 -24.71 -14.62
C VAL A 169 -32.94 -24.61 -14.92
N THR A 170 -32.53 -25.16 -16.06
CA THR A 170 -31.10 -25.24 -16.44
C THR A 170 -30.62 -24.10 -17.33
N VAL A 171 -31.52 -23.50 -18.12
CA VAL A 171 -31.19 -22.49 -19.13
C VAL A 171 -32.16 -21.31 -19.08
N PHE A 172 -31.60 -20.11 -19.13
CA PHE A 172 -32.33 -18.85 -19.26
C PHE A 172 -32.09 -18.23 -20.63
N HIS A 173 -33.10 -17.57 -21.16
CA HIS A 173 -33.13 -16.93 -22.47
C HIS A 173 -33.32 -15.43 -22.32
N SER A 174 -32.61 -14.65 -23.15
CA SER A 174 -32.85 -13.21 -23.29
C SER A 174 -33.89 -12.92 -24.38
N VAL A 175 -34.85 -12.05 -24.09
CA VAL A 175 -35.84 -11.54 -25.07
C VAL A 175 -35.21 -10.79 -26.23
N ASN A 176 -33.99 -10.27 -26.07
CA ASN A 176 -33.27 -9.54 -27.11
C ASN A 176 -32.58 -10.45 -28.13
N GLY A 177 -32.71 -11.77 -27.97
CA GLY A 177 -32.55 -12.73 -29.07
C GLY A 177 -31.11 -12.95 -29.54
N ARG A 178 -30.34 -13.72 -28.75
CA ARG A 178 -29.31 -14.70 -29.20
C ARG A 178 -28.57 -15.37 -28.04
N ASP A 179 -28.64 -14.79 -26.84
CA ASP A 179 -27.89 -15.27 -25.68
C ASP A 179 -28.74 -16.19 -24.80
N THR A 180 -28.18 -17.36 -24.49
CA THR A 180 -28.64 -18.26 -23.44
C THR A 180 -27.64 -18.19 -22.29
N TYR A 181 -28.14 -18.11 -21.06
CA TYR A 181 -27.33 -18.09 -19.85
C TYR A 181 -27.66 -19.31 -19.00
N ASN A 182 -26.66 -19.88 -18.33
CA ASN A 182 -26.97 -20.62 -17.11
C ASN A 182 -27.19 -19.64 -15.94
N TYR A 183 -27.80 -20.08 -14.84
CA TYR A 183 -28.05 -19.19 -13.69
C TYR A 183 -26.76 -18.57 -13.14
N TYR A 184 -25.64 -19.30 -13.19
CA TYR A 184 -24.37 -18.86 -12.62
C TYR A 184 -23.77 -17.67 -13.39
N GLU A 185 -23.81 -17.72 -14.73
CA GLU A 185 -23.41 -16.60 -15.60
C GLU A 185 -24.24 -15.36 -15.32
N LEU A 186 -25.56 -15.53 -15.18
CA LEU A 186 -26.47 -14.43 -14.89
C LEU A 186 -26.18 -13.79 -13.52
N LEU A 187 -25.90 -14.60 -12.51
CA LEU A 187 -25.51 -14.14 -11.19
C LEU A 187 -24.14 -13.45 -11.19
N ILE A 188 -23.17 -13.93 -11.97
CA ILE A 188 -21.89 -13.23 -12.14
C ILE A 188 -22.09 -11.86 -12.78
N GLU A 189 -22.84 -11.78 -13.89
CA GLU A 189 -23.07 -10.52 -14.60
C GLU A 189 -23.77 -9.49 -13.71
N THR A 190 -24.73 -9.94 -12.89
CA THR A 190 -25.45 -9.07 -11.96
C THR A 190 -24.65 -8.71 -10.71
N ALA A 191 -23.79 -9.60 -10.20
CA ALA A 191 -22.93 -9.33 -9.05
C ALA A 191 -21.69 -8.48 -9.40
N ARG A 192 -21.20 -8.53 -10.66
CA ARG A 192 -19.95 -7.87 -11.07
C ARG A 192 -19.94 -6.36 -10.76
N PRO A 193 -21.00 -5.56 -11.04
CA PRO A 193 -21.04 -4.15 -10.68
C PRO A 193 -20.96 -3.91 -9.16
N GLU A 194 -21.43 -4.86 -8.35
CA GLU A 194 -21.48 -4.77 -6.88
C GLU A 194 -20.32 -5.50 -6.19
N ALA A 195 -19.39 -6.10 -6.94
CA ALA A 195 -18.35 -6.97 -6.39
C ALA A 195 -17.53 -6.31 -5.27
N ALA A 196 -17.26 -5.00 -5.37
CA ALA A 196 -16.59 -4.25 -4.32
C ALA A 196 -17.41 -4.24 -3.02
N ILE A 197 -18.72 -3.94 -3.09
CA ILE A 197 -19.62 -3.90 -1.94
C ILE A 197 -19.73 -5.28 -1.29
N LEU A 198 -19.86 -6.34 -2.10
CA LEU A 198 -19.91 -7.72 -1.61
C LEU A 198 -18.62 -8.09 -0.86
N ASN A 199 -17.47 -7.79 -1.44
CA ASN A 199 -16.17 -8.06 -0.83
C ASN A 199 -15.95 -7.26 0.47
N TYR A 200 -16.31 -5.98 0.51
CA TYR A 200 -16.21 -5.18 1.73
C TYR A 200 -17.16 -5.68 2.81
N THR A 201 -18.39 -6.05 2.45
CA THR A 201 -19.37 -6.59 3.40
C THR A 201 -18.86 -7.91 4.01
N ALA A 202 -18.33 -8.82 3.19
CA ALA A 202 -17.70 -10.04 3.65
C ALA A 202 -16.54 -9.74 4.62
N LEU A 203 -15.67 -8.79 4.25
CA LEU A 203 -14.54 -8.39 5.09
C LEU A 203 -14.98 -7.82 6.44
N PHE A 204 -15.97 -6.93 6.46
CA PHE A 204 -16.48 -6.36 7.71
C PHE A 204 -17.17 -7.39 8.60
N ASN A 205 -17.92 -8.33 7.99
CA ASN A 205 -18.51 -9.44 8.75
C ASN A 205 -17.42 -10.30 9.37
N HIS A 206 -16.35 -10.63 8.63
CA HIS A 206 -15.20 -11.35 9.17
C HIS A 206 -14.54 -10.63 10.35
N PHE A 207 -14.40 -9.29 10.30
CA PHE A 207 -13.88 -8.53 11.46
C PHE A 207 -14.80 -8.63 12.69
N LYS A 208 -16.10 -8.81 12.48
CA LYS A 208 -17.10 -8.87 13.54
C LYS A 208 -17.21 -10.26 14.18
N ASP A 209 -17.23 -11.32 13.36
CA ASP A 209 -17.53 -12.68 13.81
C ASP A 209 -16.36 -13.66 13.73
N HIS A 210 -15.23 -13.23 13.13
CA HIS A 210 -14.02 -14.01 12.91
C HIS A 210 -14.22 -15.27 12.04
N GLN A 211 -15.38 -15.44 11.39
CA GLN A 211 -15.59 -16.53 10.45
C GLN A 211 -14.87 -16.24 9.13
N THR A 212 -14.18 -17.23 8.60
CA THR A 212 -13.47 -17.08 7.33
C THR A 212 -14.41 -17.17 6.14
N SER A 213 -15.51 -17.92 6.22
CA SER A 213 -16.49 -18.02 5.13
C SER A 213 -17.71 -17.14 5.43
N GLN A 214 -18.00 -16.24 4.50
CA GLN A 214 -19.00 -15.20 4.66
C GLN A 214 -20.10 -15.35 3.61
N LYS A 215 -21.35 -15.24 4.06
CA LYS A 215 -22.53 -15.22 3.18
C LYS A 215 -23.05 -13.80 3.08
N VAL A 216 -22.89 -13.19 1.91
CA VAL A 216 -23.40 -11.84 1.65
C VAL A 216 -24.62 -11.95 0.75
N ASN A 217 -25.78 -11.58 1.28
CA ASN A 217 -27.03 -11.57 0.53
C ASN A 217 -27.01 -10.46 -0.52
N PHE A 218 -27.45 -10.77 -1.73
CA PHE A 218 -27.76 -9.78 -2.76
C PHE A 218 -28.91 -10.23 -3.65
N LYS A 219 -29.49 -9.27 -4.38
CA LYS A 219 -30.66 -9.48 -5.23
C LYS A 219 -30.33 -9.09 -6.67
N ALA A 220 -30.31 -10.07 -7.56
CA ALA A 220 -30.17 -9.87 -8.98
C ALA A 220 -31.54 -9.46 -9.57
N LEU A 221 -31.66 -8.21 -10.03
CA LEU A 221 -32.86 -7.73 -10.73
C LEU A 221 -32.69 -7.95 -12.23
N LEU A 222 -33.67 -8.63 -12.84
CA LEU A 222 -33.55 -9.16 -14.19
C LEU A 222 -34.68 -8.63 -15.07
N THR A 223 -34.31 -8.20 -16.28
CA THR A 223 -35.27 -7.70 -17.27
C THR A 223 -35.13 -8.50 -18.55
N GLY A 224 -36.24 -9.03 -19.05
CA GLY A 224 -36.25 -9.75 -20.32
C GLY A 224 -35.54 -11.10 -20.27
N ILE A 225 -35.38 -11.68 -19.07
CA ILE A 225 -34.86 -13.03 -18.89
C ILE A 225 -36.04 -13.98 -18.63
N TYR A 226 -36.06 -15.12 -19.28
CA TYR A 226 -37.10 -16.13 -19.09
C TYR A 226 -36.55 -17.55 -19.24
N PHE A 227 -37.27 -18.54 -18.72
CA PHE A 227 -37.08 -19.94 -19.07
C PHE A 227 -38.40 -20.53 -19.60
N ILE A 228 -38.33 -21.70 -20.22
CA ILE A 228 -39.50 -22.41 -20.73
C ILE A 228 -39.70 -23.65 -19.86
N TYR A 229 -40.91 -23.82 -19.32
CA TYR A 229 -41.30 -25.00 -18.56
C TYR A 229 -42.70 -25.43 -19.02
N ASN A 230 -42.87 -26.69 -19.44
CA ASN A 230 -44.12 -27.22 -19.99
C ASN A 230 -44.79 -26.27 -21.01
N ASP A 231 -44.03 -25.86 -22.03
CA ASP A 231 -44.43 -24.91 -23.09
C ASP A 231 -44.86 -23.51 -22.61
N THR A 232 -44.73 -23.23 -21.32
CA THR A 232 -45.02 -21.92 -20.71
C THR A 232 -43.75 -21.10 -20.62
N ARG A 233 -43.82 -19.86 -21.10
CA ARG A 233 -42.75 -18.88 -20.93
C ARG A 233 -42.86 -18.24 -19.55
N ILE A 234 -41.83 -18.41 -18.73
CA ILE A 234 -41.78 -17.90 -17.36
C ILE A 234 -40.66 -16.88 -17.26
N TYR A 235 -41.03 -15.62 -17.04
CA TYR A 235 -40.10 -14.52 -16.91
C TYR A 235 -39.52 -14.47 -15.50
N VAL A 236 -38.19 -14.33 -15.43
CA VAL A 236 -37.47 -14.17 -14.17
C VAL A 236 -37.31 -12.67 -13.93
N ARG A 237 -37.84 -12.21 -12.80
CA ARG A 237 -37.77 -10.80 -12.37
C ARG A 237 -36.67 -10.58 -11.35
N GLN A 238 -36.44 -11.56 -10.49
CA GLN A 238 -35.46 -11.45 -9.42
C GLN A 238 -34.87 -12.81 -9.07
N ILE A 239 -33.58 -12.84 -8.72
CA ILE A 239 -32.99 -13.96 -7.98
C ILE A 239 -32.40 -13.40 -6.69
N GLU A 240 -32.85 -13.89 -5.55
CA GLU A 240 -32.22 -13.62 -4.25
C GLU A 240 -31.25 -14.75 -3.93
N CYS A 241 -30.01 -14.41 -3.60
CA CYS A 241 -29.00 -15.41 -3.29
C CYS A 241 -27.93 -14.86 -2.33
N ASN A 242 -27.16 -15.78 -1.76
CA ASN A 242 -25.94 -15.45 -1.04
C ASN A 242 -24.73 -15.61 -1.96
N ALA A 243 -23.88 -14.59 -2.05
CA ALA A 243 -22.51 -14.76 -2.48
C ALA A 243 -21.70 -15.33 -1.32
N VAL A 244 -21.14 -16.53 -1.50
CA VAL A 244 -20.24 -17.16 -0.53
C VAL A 244 -18.82 -16.69 -0.83
N ILE A 245 -18.24 -15.95 0.09
CA ILE A 245 -16.93 -15.32 -0.05
C ILE A 245 -16.07 -15.77 1.14
N ASP A 246 -14.94 -16.39 0.85
CA ASP A 246 -13.96 -16.72 1.88
C ASP A 246 -12.95 -15.59 2.03
N ILE A 247 -12.62 -15.25 3.27
CA ILE A 247 -11.55 -14.33 3.64
C ILE A 247 -10.28 -15.14 3.84
N GLU A 248 -9.39 -15.07 2.85
CA GLU A 248 -8.10 -15.73 2.89
C GLU A 248 -7.05 -14.76 3.47
N LEU A 249 -6.36 -15.21 4.52
CA LEU A 249 -5.20 -14.53 5.09
C LEU A 249 -3.94 -15.21 4.57
N SER A 250 -2.97 -14.42 4.13
CA SER A 250 -1.68 -14.93 3.65
C SER A 250 -0.55 -14.06 4.17
N ASP A 251 0.59 -14.68 4.40
CA ASP A 251 1.78 -13.96 4.82
C ASP A 251 2.27 -13.04 3.70
N MET A 252 2.81 -11.90 4.12
CA MET A 252 3.42 -10.94 3.21
C MET A 252 4.93 -11.04 3.28
N HIS A 253 5.57 -10.84 2.12
CA HIS A 253 6.99 -10.61 2.13
C HIS A 253 7.26 -9.17 2.58
N LEU A 254 7.82 -9.03 3.78
CA LEU A 254 8.18 -7.75 4.39
C LEU A 254 9.67 -7.50 4.26
N ILE A 255 10.06 -6.24 4.10
CA ILE A 255 11.44 -5.76 4.17
C ILE A 255 11.52 -4.75 5.31
N GLU A 256 12.34 -5.04 6.32
CA GLU A 256 12.56 -4.22 7.51
C GLU A 256 13.90 -3.53 7.37
N ASN A 257 13.89 -2.21 7.40
CA ASN A 257 15.09 -1.42 7.32
C ASN A 257 15.15 -0.46 8.52
N THR A 258 16.36 -0.25 9.02
CA THR A 258 16.61 0.63 10.16
C THR A 258 17.45 1.81 9.71
N TYR A 259 16.94 3.02 9.95
CA TYR A 259 17.61 4.30 9.66
C TYR A 259 18.33 4.79 10.90
N MET A 260 19.65 4.88 10.85
CA MET A 260 20.49 5.12 12.03
C MET A 260 21.67 6.02 11.68
N ALA A 261 21.98 6.99 12.55
CA ALA A 261 23.19 7.78 12.39
C ALA A 261 24.42 6.89 12.70
N VAL A 262 25.49 7.01 11.91
CA VAL A 262 26.68 6.13 12.05
C VAL A 262 27.36 6.24 13.42
N ASN A 263 27.18 7.35 14.13
CA ASN A 263 27.79 7.62 15.44
C ASN A 263 26.78 7.60 16.60
N GLN A 264 25.61 6.98 16.42
CA GLN A 264 24.58 6.86 17.45
C GLN A 264 24.12 5.41 17.56
N ASP A 265 23.79 4.99 18.78
CA ASP A 265 23.34 3.62 19.07
C ASP A 265 21.81 3.46 18.95
N GLU A 266 21.07 4.57 18.86
CA GLU A 266 19.62 4.57 18.72
C GLU A 266 19.20 4.84 17.27
N PRO A 267 18.23 4.07 16.73
CA PRO A 267 17.71 4.30 15.40
C PRO A 267 16.87 5.58 15.35
N LYS A 268 17.00 6.34 14.27
CA LYS A 268 16.10 7.44 13.93
C LYS A 268 14.70 6.92 13.59
N ALA A 269 14.60 5.82 12.85
CA ALA A 269 13.34 5.15 12.56
C ALA A 269 13.57 3.73 12.09
N THR A 270 12.52 2.91 12.15
CA THR A 270 12.47 1.59 11.50
C THR A 270 11.31 1.59 10.51
N THR A 271 11.51 0.98 9.34
CA THR A 271 10.48 0.88 8.30
C THR A 271 10.20 -0.57 7.94
N LEU A 272 8.92 -0.92 7.76
CA LEU A 272 8.49 -2.16 7.09
C LEU A 272 7.92 -1.82 5.72
N SER A 273 8.54 -2.30 4.67
CA SER A 273 8.05 -2.16 3.29
C SER A 273 7.49 -3.47 2.77
N PHE A 274 6.45 -3.38 1.95
CA PHE A 274 5.74 -4.52 1.42
C PHE A 274 5.20 -4.28 0.02
N ASP A 275 4.86 -5.37 -0.66
CA ASP A 275 4.31 -5.38 -2.02
C ASP A 275 3.05 -6.26 -2.09
N LEU A 276 2.01 -5.76 -2.76
CA LEU A 276 0.74 -6.42 -2.99
C LEU A 276 0.58 -6.71 -4.49
N ASP A 277 0.94 -7.94 -4.89
CA ASP A 277 0.80 -8.48 -6.25
C ASP A 277 1.40 -7.61 -7.36
N ASN A 278 2.48 -6.88 -7.09
CA ASN A 278 3.11 -5.97 -8.05
C ASN A 278 2.18 -4.83 -8.52
N LYS A 279 1.07 -4.60 -7.81
CA LYS A 279 0.11 -3.54 -8.12
C LYS A 279 0.25 -2.37 -7.17
N VAL A 280 0.49 -2.65 -5.90
CA VAL A 280 0.60 -1.65 -4.83
C VAL A 280 1.81 -1.95 -3.99
N THR A 281 2.60 -0.93 -3.67
CA THR A 281 3.67 -1.00 -2.68
C THR A 281 3.34 -0.07 -1.53
N GLY A 282 3.70 -0.48 -0.31
CA GLY A 282 3.45 0.31 0.88
C GLY A 282 4.62 0.23 1.85
N SER A 283 4.68 1.23 2.73
CA SER A 283 5.66 1.28 3.81
C SER A 283 5.00 1.72 5.11
N ILE A 284 5.37 1.07 6.21
CA ILE A 284 5.04 1.45 7.58
C ILE A 284 6.30 2.00 8.20
N VAL A 285 6.24 3.20 8.76
CA VAL A 285 7.33 3.82 9.51
C VAL A 285 6.97 3.78 10.98
N MET A 286 7.84 3.22 11.80
CA MET A 286 7.80 3.36 13.25
C MET A 286 8.80 4.45 13.64
N ASP A 287 8.31 5.53 14.23
CA ASP A 287 9.16 6.60 14.75
C ASP A 287 9.79 6.23 16.11
N LYS A 288 10.63 7.12 16.62
CA LYS A 288 11.34 6.95 17.89
C LYS A 288 10.41 6.83 19.11
N ASP A 289 9.17 7.30 19.00
CA ASP A 289 8.15 7.26 20.05
C ASP A 289 7.23 6.02 19.87
N GLU A 290 7.67 5.05 19.04
CA GLU A 290 6.97 3.81 18.69
C GLU A 290 5.62 4.03 17.99
N LYS A 291 5.36 5.22 17.45
CA LYS A 291 4.15 5.52 16.69
C LYS A 291 4.29 5.05 15.24
N LEU A 292 3.24 4.40 14.74
CA LEU A 292 3.17 3.89 13.37
C LEU A 292 2.58 4.92 12.41
N HIS A 293 3.21 5.03 11.24
CA HIS A 293 2.78 5.87 10.14
C HIS A 293 2.72 5.03 8.87
N PHE A 294 1.63 5.12 8.13
CA PHE A 294 1.38 4.28 6.96
C PHE A 294 1.51 5.09 5.68
N PHE A 295 2.10 4.50 4.65
CA PHE A 295 2.34 5.16 3.36
C PHE A 295 1.98 4.24 2.20
N ASP A 296 1.26 4.79 1.22
CA ASP A 296 1.24 4.24 -0.13
C ASP A 296 2.50 4.74 -0.84
N THR A 297 3.31 3.77 -1.26
CA THR A 297 4.56 3.98 -1.96
C THR A 297 4.51 3.38 -3.35
N THR A 298 3.34 3.32 -3.99
CA THR A 298 3.17 2.83 -5.35
C THR A 298 3.78 3.80 -6.37
N GLY A 299 4.59 3.29 -7.29
CA GLY A 299 5.28 4.10 -8.30
C GLY A 299 6.25 5.13 -7.70
N ASN A 300 6.27 6.34 -8.25
CA ASN A 300 7.16 7.41 -7.77
C ASN A 300 6.56 8.29 -6.68
N GLU A 301 5.23 8.29 -6.52
CA GLU A 301 4.54 9.12 -5.52
C GLU A 301 4.63 8.52 -4.11
N ILE A 302 4.49 9.39 -3.11
CA ILE A 302 4.52 9.04 -1.69
C ILE A 302 3.30 9.71 -1.08
N ASN A 303 2.35 8.89 -0.64
CA ASN A 303 1.11 9.37 -0.04
C ASN A 303 1.03 8.84 1.38
N LYS A 304 1.07 9.74 2.37
CA LYS A 304 0.81 9.37 3.76
C LYS A 304 -0.66 8.98 3.89
N LEU A 305 -0.91 7.79 4.42
CA LEU A 305 -2.25 7.27 4.64
C LEU A 305 -2.76 7.73 6.00
N GLU A 306 -4.00 8.21 6.02
CA GLU A 306 -4.69 8.52 7.26
C GLU A 306 -5.42 7.27 7.77
N VAL A 307 -5.28 6.98 9.06
CA VAL A 307 -6.07 5.94 9.70
C VAL A 307 -7.53 6.42 9.73
N MET A 308 -8.41 5.70 9.04
CA MET A 308 -9.83 6.05 8.98
C MET A 308 -10.60 5.53 10.20
N LEU A 309 -10.29 4.31 10.64
CA LEU A 309 -11.00 3.58 11.69
C LEU A 309 -10.01 2.66 12.43
N GLU A 310 -10.19 2.55 13.74
CA GLU A 310 -9.52 1.58 14.60
C GLU A 310 -10.56 0.61 15.16
N TYR A 311 -10.35 -0.69 15.02
CA TYR A 311 -11.25 -1.69 15.60
C TYR A 311 -10.78 -2.09 16.99
N ASP A 312 -11.55 -1.75 18.01
CA ASP A 312 -11.31 -2.18 19.38
C ASP A 312 -11.98 -3.53 19.61
N THR A 313 -11.18 -4.60 19.63
CA THR A 313 -11.64 -5.98 19.79
C THR A 313 -12.30 -6.25 21.14
N ALA A 314 -11.95 -5.48 22.19
CA ALA A 314 -12.57 -5.65 23.52
C ALA A 314 -13.99 -5.09 23.55
N SER A 315 -14.23 -3.97 22.85
CA SER A 315 -15.56 -3.36 22.75
C SER A 315 -16.39 -3.83 21.56
N GLY A 316 -15.75 -4.45 20.55
CA GLY A 316 -16.38 -4.81 19.27
C GLY A 316 -16.79 -3.59 18.43
N GLN A 317 -16.16 -2.43 18.64
CA GLN A 317 -16.53 -1.17 17.99
C GLN A 317 -15.38 -0.59 17.18
N PHE A 318 -15.74 -0.02 16.03
CA PHE A 318 -14.84 0.86 15.30
C PHE A 318 -14.86 2.24 15.95
N LYS A 319 -13.68 2.77 16.25
CA LYS A 319 -13.47 4.13 16.73
C LYS A 319 -12.76 4.93 15.65
N LYS A 320 -13.13 6.20 15.50
CA LYS A 320 -12.30 7.12 14.74
C LYS A 320 -11.03 7.35 15.59
N PRO A 321 -9.82 7.22 15.04
CA PRO A 321 -8.61 7.51 15.79
C PRO A 321 -8.68 8.94 16.32
N ALA A 322 -8.20 9.15 17.55
CA ALA A 322 -8.06 10.49 18.10
C ALA A 322 -7.21 11.31 17.12
N ARG A 323 -7.73 12.46 16.66
CA ARG A 323 -6.91 13.36 15.85
C ARG A 323 -5.72 13.79 16.71
N PRO A 324 -4.48 13.71 16.20
CA PRO A 324 -3.31 14.21 16.92
C PRO A 324 -3.42 15.70 17.24
#